data_AF-A0A4U8U4B9-F1
#
_entry.id   AF-A0A4U8U4B9-F1
#
_cell.length_a   1.000
_cell.length_b   1.000
_cell.length_c   1.000
_cell.angle_alpha   90.00
_cell.angle_beta   90.00
_cell.angle_gamma   90.00
#
_symmetry.space_group_name_H-M   'P 1'
#
loop_
_entity.id
_entity.type
_entity.pdbx_description
1 polymer ?
#
loop_
_entity_poly.entity_id
_entity_poly.type
_entity_poly.pdbx_seq_one_letter_code
_entity_poly.pdbx_strand_id
1 'polypeptide(L)'
;MQKNLIFFYKRTIAPYTKVIAHTPKEALIASLNEFGSIDLDYMQELLQKSVNDINNSSNKVTQYSKDSIKNSLLHEKLIFINHNNPSEYILANHYLSGNVKKKYKEVKAILEDMQSSMSNDLRMHLESNLESLEQILPKDLKATQINAEFGAAWIPMSYVLHHNDKTGEWTFKINDVISNKARTNYATNRISVAKLIEHALQRKPIKIYNTYMKDDKEVRELMQKKALLQTQKLNN
;
A
#
# COMPACT_ATOMS: atom_id res chain seq x y z
N MET A 1 -46.19 28.87 -8.00
CA MET A 1 -44.93 28.21 -7.59
C MET A 1 -44.02 29.27 -6.96
N GLN A 2 -43.86 29.25 -5.64
CA GLN A 2 -42.95 30.14 -4.92
C GLN A 2 -41.50 29.70 -5.18
N LYS A 3 -40.69 30.58 -5.79
CA LYS A 3 -39.24 30.40 -5.89
C LYS A 3 -38.64 30.71 -4.51
N ASN A 4 -38.19 29.68 -3.80
CA ASN A 4 -37.36 29.85 -2.61
C ASN A 4 -35.96 30.31 -3.04
N LEU A 5 -35.72 31.63 -3.04
CA LEU A 5 -34.36 32.17 -3.12
C LEU A 5 -33.69 31.97 -1.75
N ILE A 6 -32.70 31.09 -1.70
CA ILE A 6 -31.80 30.95 -0.54
C ILE A 6 -30.82 32.13 -0.61
N PHE A 7 -31.12 33.21 0.12
CA PHE A 7 -30.18 34.32 0.30
C PHE A 7 -29.15 33.96 1.37
N PHE A 8 -27.88 33.89 1.00
CA PHE A 8 -26.78 33.70 1.95
C PHE A 8 -26.56 35.00 2.75
N TYR A 9 -26.88 34.98 4.05
CA TYR A 9 -26.72 36.11 4.99
C TYR A 9 -25.34 36.17 5.65
N LYS A 10 -24.47 35.18 5.40
CA LYS A 10 -23.07 35.17 5.84
C LYS A 10 -22.17 35.41 4.63
N ARG A 11 -21.10 36.19 4.82
CA ARG A 11 -20.03 36.29 3.82
C ARG A 11 -19.48 34.89 3.57
N THR A 12 -19.65 34.38 2.35
CA THR A 12 -19.16 33.06 1.94
C THR A 12 -17.67 33.06 1.60
N ILE A 13 -17.10 34.24 1.38
CA ILE A 13 -15.67 34.44 1.11
C ILE A 13 -15.06 35.13 2.33
N ALA A 14 -14.16 34.42 3.02
CA ALA A 14 -13.34 35.01 4.06
C ALA A 14 -12.17 35.79 3.42
N PRO A 15 -11.79 36.95 3.97
CA PRO A 15 -10.58 37.64 3.52
C PRO A 15 -9.35 36.76 3.81
N TYR A 16 -8.38 36.77 2.90
CA TYR A 16 -7.10 36.10 3.12
C TYR A 16 -6.42 36.67 4.37
N THR A 17 -6.19 35.82 5.36
CA THR A 17 -5.44 36.16 6.57
C THR A 17 -3.96 35.94 6.31
N LYS A 18 -3.15 36.99 6.49
CA LYS A 18 -1.69 36.88 6.38
C LYS A 18 -1.18 35.81 7.35
N VAL A 19 -0.60 34.74 6.82
CA VAL A 19 0.02 33.68 7.63
C VAL A 19 1.29 34.26 8.27
N ILE A 20 1.41 34.11 9.59
CA ILE A 20 2.59 34.48 10.37
C ILE A 20 3.11 33.19 10.99
N ALA A 21 4.40 32.94 10.86
CA ALA A 21 5.06 31.78 11.46
C ALA A 21 6.23 32.25 12.32
N HIS A 22 6.33 31.73 13.53
CA HIS A 22 7.39 32.04 14.48
C HIS A 22 8.41 30.90 14.59
N THR A 23 8.03 29.68 14.20
CA THR A 23 8.90 28.49 14.25
C THR A 23 9.09 27.85 12.87
N PRO A 24 10.21 27.18 12.59
CA PRO A 24 10.42 26.43 11.35
C PRO A 24 9.30 25.44 11.03
N LYS A 25 8.72 24.81 12.05
CA LYS A 25 7.60 23.89 11.92
C LYS A 25 6.31 24.59 11.45
N GLU A 26 5.99 25.75 12.03
CA GLU A 26 4.85 26.56 11.57
C GLU A 26 5.05 27.05 10.13
N ALA A 27 6.27 27.47 9.81
CA ALA A 27 6.62 27.89 8.46
C ALA A 27 6.48 26.73 7.46
N LEU A 28 6.89 25.52 7.84
CA LEU A 28 6.69 24.31 7.03
C LEU A 28 5.20 24.05 6.78
N ILE A 29 4.36 24.13 7.81
CA ILE A 29 2.91 23.96 7.67
C ILE A 29 2.32 25.03 6.74
N ALA A 30 2.74 26.28 6.89
CA ALA A 30 2.33 27.37 6.00
C ALA A 30 2.72 27.08 4.54
N SER A 31 3.97 26.66 4.29
CA SER A 31 4.43 26.28 2.95
C SER A 31 3.61 25.15 2.34
N LEU A 32 3.28 24.14 3.12
CA LEU A 32 2.48 23.01 2.65
C LEU A 32 1.05 23.42 2.32
N ASN A 33 0.47 24.34 3.09
CA ASN A 33 -0.88 24.83 2.84
C ASN A 33 -0.97 25.71 1.58
N GLU A 34 0.06 26.53 1.31
CA GLU A 34 0.09 27.43 0.16
C GLU A 34 0.53 26.72 -1.13
N PHE A 35 1.60 25.92 -1.09
CA PHE A 35 2.25 25.34 -2.28
C PHE A 35 2.10 23.83 -2.40
N GLY A 36 1.63 23.13 -1.36
CA GLY A 36 1.59 21.66 -1.34
C GLY A 36 2.97 21.00 -1.32
N SER A 37 4.05 21.78 -1.17
CA SER A 37 5.44 21.32 -1.19
C SER A 37 6.31 22.12 -0.21
N ILE A 38 7.53 21.64 0.02
CA ILE A 38 8.50 22.25 0.93
C ILE A 38 9.21 23.38 0.19
N ASP A 39 8.79 24.63 0.40
CA ASP A 39 9.44 25.82 -0.15
C ASP A 39 10.27 26.52 0.93
N LEU A 40 11.60 26.35 0.83
CA LEU A 40 12.57 26.94 1.75
C LEU A 40 12.67 28.45 1.64
N ASP A 41 12.35 29.02 0.48
CA ASP A 41 12.44 30.46 0.23
C ASP A 41 11.27 31.15 0.90
N TYR A 42 10.08 30.60 0.73
CA TYR A 42 8.87 31.07 1.40
C TYR A 42 8.97 30.94 2.93
N MET A 43 9.44 29.78 3.43
CA MET A 43 9.63 29.57 4.87
C MET A 43 10.60 30.59 5.49
N GLN A 44 11.69 30.88 4.78
CA GLN A 44 12.66 31.89 5.21
C GLN A 44 12.02 33.29 5.26
N GLU A 45 11.25 33.65 4.23
CA GLU A 45 10.56 34.95 4.16
C GLU A 45 9.58 35.13 5.33
N LEU A 46 8.79 34.10 5.65
CA LEU A 46 7.84 34.13 6.77
C LEU A 46 8.54 34.36 8.12
N LEU A 47 9.63 33.63 8.38
CA LEU A 47 10.37 33.74 9.63
C LEU A 47 11.07 35.10 9.76
N GLN A 48 11.58 35.65 8.65
CA GLN A 48 12.17 37.00 8.65
C GLN A 48 11.14 38.09 8.92
N LYS A 49 9.94 37.98 8.34
CA LYS A 49 8.84 38.91 8.63
C LYS A 49 8.47 38.89 10.12
N SER A 50 8.35 37.70 10.70
CA SER A 50 8.11 37.53 12.15
C SER A 50 9.19 38.20 12.99
N VAL A 51 10.47 38.02 12.65
CA VAL A 51 11.59 38.64 13.39
C VAL A 51 11.58 40.16 13.27
N ASN A 52 11.27 40.71 12.10
CA ASN A 52 11.19 42.17 11.90
C ASN A 52 10.03 42.81 12.69
N ASP A 53 8.89 42.13 12.77
CA ASP A 53 7.75 42.60 13.57
C ASP A 53 8.10 42.66 15.07
N ILE A 54 8.95 41.74 15.56
CA ILE A 54 9.43 41.68 16.96
C ILE A 54 10.55 42.72 17.22
N ASN A 55 11.47 42.92 16.27
CA ASN A 55 12.67 43.73 16.45
C ASN A 55 12.46 45.24 16.40
N ASN A 56 11.29 45.71 15.98
CA ASN A 56 10.87 47.10 16.25
C ASN A 56 10.81 47.42 17.76
N SER A 57 10.92 46.41 18.64
CA SER A 57 10.95 46.56 20.10
C SER A 57 12.27 46.15 20.78
N SER A 58 13.21 45.46 20.11
CA SER A 58 14.48 45.05 20.73
C SER A 58 15.55 44.70 19.67
N ASN A 59 16.73 45.32 19.79
CA ASN A 59 17.84 45.25 18.83
C ASN A 59 18.53 43.87 18.79
N LYS A 60 17.90 42.83 18.23
CA LYS A 60 18.60 41.56 17.91
C LYS A 60 18.08 40.92 16.62
N VAL A 61 18.73 41.23 15.50
CA VAL A 61 18.45 40.61 14.20
C VAL A 61 19.02 39.19 14.16
N THR A 62 18.24 38.20 14.60
CA THR A 62 18.50 36.79 14.28
C THR A 62 18.03 36.52 12.85
N GLN A 63 18.95 36.57 11.89
CA GLN A 63 18.67 36.24 10.50
C GLN A 63 18.58 34.72 10.36
N TYR A 64 17.38 34.19 10.08
CA TYR A 64 17.23 32.77 9.74
C TYR A 64 17.84 32.51 8.35
N SER A 65 18.89 31.68 8.32
CA SER A 65 19.43 31.10 7.09
C SER A 65 18.63 29.85 6.70
N LYS A 66 18.52 29.57 5.39
CA LYS A 66 17.87 28.36 4.87
C LYS A 66 18.44 27.10 5.52
N ASP A 67 19.75 27.06 5.76
CA ASP A 67 20.41 25.89 6.36
C ASP A 67 20.05 25.70 7.84
N SER A 68 19.81 26.79 8.57
CA SER A 68 19.34 26.71 9.96
C SER A 68 17.92 26.15 10.04
N ILE A 69 17.04 26.58 9.12
CA ILE A 69 15.67 26.05 9.00
C ILE A 69 15.73 24.56 8.67
N LYS A 70 16.51 24.18 7.65
CA LYS A 70 16.71 22.78 7.24
C LYS A 70 17.21 21.91 8.39
N ASN A 71 18.28 22.33 9.06
CA ASN A 71 18.87 21.56 10.16
C ASN A 71 17.90 21.38 11.32
N SER A 72 17.09 22.40 11.65
CA SER A 72 16.04 22.28 12.66
C SER A 72 14.98 21.24 12.26
N LEU A 73 14.51 21.28 11.02
CA LEU A 73 13.48 20.36 10.51
C LEU A 73 13.98 18.91 10.41
N LEU A 74 15.25 18.73 10.02
CA LEU A 74 15.92 17.42 9.96
C LEU A 74 16.12 16.84 11.37
N HIS A 75 16.56 17.69 12.31
CA HIS A 75 16.75 17.28 13.70
C HIS A 75 15.43 16.86 14.37
N GLU A 76 14.33 17.58 14.10
CA GLU A 76 12.99 17.21 14.56
C GLU A 76 12.37 16.02 13.80
N LYS A 77 13.08 15.44 12.80
CA LYS A 77 12.60 14.36 11.94
C LYS A 77 11.27 14.68 11.23
N LEU A 78 11.05 15.95 10.87
CA LEU A 78 9.86 16.39 10.11
C LEU A 78 10.06 16.25 8.60
N ILE A 79 11.31 16.36 8.16
CA ILE A 79 11.75 16.17 6.78
C ILE A 79 12.92 15.20 6.77
N PHE A 80 13.11 14.52 5.64
CA PHE A 80 14.26 13.67 5.37
C PHE A 80 14.84 14.00 4.01
N ILE A 81 16.13 13.71 3.83
CA ILE A 81 16.79 13.83 2.54
C ILE A 81 16.40 12.64 1.67
N ASN A 82 16.07 12.89 0.40
CA ASN A 82 15.78 11.82 -0.55
C ASN A 82 17.07 11.03 -0.85
N HIS A 83 17.06 9.71 -0.61
CA HIS A 83 18.20 8.84 -0.88
C HIS A 83 18.50 8.67 -2.38
N ASN A 84 17.55 8.96 -3.27
CA ASN A 84 17.78 8.96 -4.71
C ASN A 84 18.34 10.30 -5.22
N ASN A 85 17.92 11.41 -4.61
CA ASN A 85 18.30 12.77 -4.99
C ASN A 85 18.68 13.58 -3.74
N PRO A 86 19.97 13.65 -3.36
CA PRO A 86 20.40 14.31 -2.11
C PRO A 86 20.04 15.80 -2.00
N SER A 87 19.72 16.46 -3.11
CA SER A 87 19.30 17.87 -3.14
C SER A 87 17.83 18.09 -2.79
N GLU A 88 17.03 17.03 -2.72
CA GLU A 88 15.59 17.09 -2.50
C GLU A 88 15.23 16.67 -1.07
N TYR A 89 14.32 17.43 -0.45
CA TYR A 89 13.77 17.11 0.86
C TYR A 89 12.36 16.58 0.72
N ILE A 90 12.07 15.50 1.45
CA ILE A 90 10.78 14.84 1.47
C ILE A 90 10.22 14.91 2.89
N LEU A 91 8.92 15.10 3.03
CA LEU A 91 8.25 15.05 4.33
C LEU A 91 8.40 13.67 4.99
N ALA A 92 8.47 13.64 6.31
CA ALA A 92 8.62 12.41 7.08
C ALA A 92 7.51 11.38 6.80
N ASN A 93 6.25 11.84 6.74
CA ASN A 93 5.11 10.98 6.42
C ASN A 93 5.22 10.32 5.03
N HIS A 94 5.73 11.04 4.05
CA HIS A 94 5.89 10.55 2.68
C HIS A 94 7.11 9.63 2.56
N TYR A 95 8.21 9.96 3.25
CA TYR A 95 9.41 9.15 3.24
C TYR A 95 9.22 7.81 3.95
N LEU A 96 8.58 7.82 5.13
CA LEU A 96 8.35 6.64 5.98
C LEU A 96 7.12 5.80 5.57
N SER A 97 6.45 6.16 4.48
CA SER A 97 5.33 5.40 3.92
C SER A 97 5.71 4.65 2.63
N GLY A 98 4.82 3.79 2.15
CA GLY A 98 5.03 2.99 0.95
C GLY A 98 5.91 1.76 1.19
N ASN A 99 6.76 1.41 0.22
CA ASN A 99 7.62 0.22 0.32
C ASN A 99 8.84 0.48 1.22
N VAL A 100 8.61 0.52 2.52
CA VAL A 100 9.62 0.78 3.56
C VAL A 100 10.78 -0.23 3.50
N LYS A 101 10.49 -1.51 3.20
CA LYS A 101 11.52 -2.57 3.09
C LYS A 101 12.49 -2.31 1.94
N LYS A 102 11.98 -1.84 0.79
CA LYS A 102 12.82 -1.49 -0.36
C LYS A 102 13.69 -0.28 -0.03
N LYS A 103 13.08 0.79 0.50
CA LYS A 103 13.78 2.01 0.91
C LYS A 103 14.89 1.73 1.95
N TYR A 104 14.61 0.90 2.96
CA TYR A 104 15.61 0.51 3.96
C TYR A 104 16.84 -0.18 3.33
N LYS A 105 16.61 -1.11 2.39
CA LYS A 105 17.70 -1.78 1.67
C LYS A 105 18.50 -0.82 0.80
N GLU A 106 17.83 0.09 0.09
CA GLU A 106 18.49 1.09 -0.76
C GLU A 106 19.37 2.03 0.07
N VAL A 107 18.84 2.58 1.17
CA VAL A 107 19.60 3.46 2.08
C VAL A 107 20.79 2.72 2.69
N LYS A 108 20.59 1.47 3.13
CA LYS A 108 21.67 0.66 3.69
C LYS A 108 22.78 0.39 2.67
N ALA A 109 22.43 0.01 1.44
CA ALA A 109 23.39 -0.20 0.37
C ALA A 109 24.17 1.09 0.05
N ILE A 110 23.48 2.23 0.00
CA ILE A 110 24.11 3.54 -0.19
C ILE A 110 25.13 3.82 0.93
N LEU A 111 24.78 3.58 2.19
CA LEU A 111 25.70 3.80 3.31
C LEU A 111 26.91 2.84 3.30
N GLU A 112 26.73 1.61 2.86
CA GLU A 112 27.80 0.60 2.72
C GLU A 112 28.77 0.96 1.58
N ASP A 113 28.25 1.32 0.41
CA ASP A 113 29.05 1.69 -0.77
C ASP A 113 29.79 3.04 -0.59
N MET A 114 29.24 3.95 0.23
CA MET A 114 29.64 5.35 0.30
C MET A 114 30.61 5.66 1.45
N GLN A 115 31.26 4.65 2.05
CA GLN A 115 32.22 4.81 3.16
C GLN A 115 33.46 5.68 2.86
N SER A 116 33.71 6.10 1.61
CA SER A 116 35.00 6.72 1.22
C SER A 116 34.93 8.09 0.52
N SER A 117 33.77 8.56 0.03
CA SER A 117 33.75 9.59 -1.02
C SER A 117 32.79 10.79 -0.85
N MET A 118 32.06 10.92 0.27
CA MET A 118 31.04 11.96 0.44
C MET A 118 31.16 12.80 1.73
N SER A 119 30.56 13.99 1.72
CA SER A 119 30.52 14.92 2.86
C SER A 119 29.83 14.31 4.08
N ASN A 120 30.47 14.47 5.25
CA ASN A 120 30.04 13.87 6.53
C ASN A 120 28.58 14.18 6.91
N ASP A 121 28.07 15.35 6.53
CA ASP A 121 26.72 15.80 6.87
C ASP A 121 25.64 14.94 6.21
N LEU A 122 25.79 14.57 4.93
CA LEU A 122 24.78 13.74 4.26
C LEU A 122 24.74 12.35 4.88
N ARG A 123 25.90 11.79 5.22
CA ARG A 123 25.99 10.49 5.86
C ARG A 123 25.23 10.47 7.18
N MET A 124 25.42 11.49 8.02
CA MET A 124 24.71 11.63 9.30
C MET A 124 23.19 11.68 9.10
N HIS A 125 22.71 12.43 8.10
CA HIS A 125 21.28 12.48 7.80
C HIS A 125 20.73 11.16 7.25
N LEU A 126 21.47 10.46 6.38
CA LEU A 126 21.07 9.13 5.88
C LEU A 126 21.06 8.06 6.97
N GLU A 127 21.99 8.13 7.93
CA GLU A 127 21.97 7.29 9.13
C GLU A 127 20.69 7.55 9.96
N SER A 128 20.31 8.82 10.14
CA SER A 128 19.05 9.18 10.80
C SER A 128 17.80 8.70 10.04
N ASN A 129 17.83 8.76 8.70
CA ASN A 129 16.79 8.17 7.86
C ASN A 129 16.69 6.66 8.09
N LEU A 130 17.82 5.96 8.15
CA LEU A 130 17.88 4.51 8.33
C LEU A 130 17.31 4.10 9.69
N GLU A 131 17.70 4.80 10.77
CA GLU A 131 17.15 4.58 12.11
C GLU A 131 15.61 4.72 12.12
N SER A 132 15.09 5.76 11.46
CA SER A 132 13.65 6.01 11.39
C SER A 132 12.92 4.95 10.55
N LEU A 133 13.54 4.44 9.50
CA LEU A 133 12.99 3.34 8.69
C LEU A 133 12.99 2.02 9.48
N GLU A 134 14.03 1.75 10.26
CA GLU A 134 14.16 0.53 11.07
C GLU A 134 13.02 0.39 12.09
N GLN A 135 12.64 1.50 12.73
CA GLN A 135 11.54 1.55 13.70
C GLN A 135 10.16 1.19 13.09
N ILE A 136 10.00 1.34 11.77
CA ILE A 136 8.72 1.18 11.06
C ILE A 136 8.70 -0.10 10.20
N LEU A 137 9.78 -0.89 10.21
CA LEU A 137 9.86 -2.11 9.40
C LEU A 137 8.72 -3.09 9.76
N PRO A 138 7.87 -3.46 8.77
CA PRO A 138 6.79 -4.39 9.03
C PRO A 138 7.35 -5.81 9.19
N LYS A 139 6.83 -6.52 10.21
CA LYS A 139 7.20 -7.91 10.49
C LYS A 139 6.94 -8.80 9.27
N ASP A 140 7.81 -9.78 9.07
CA ASP A 140 7.59 -10.81 8.05
C ASP A 140 6.46 -11.74 8.50
N LEU A 141 5.47 -11.92 7.63
CA LEU A 141 4.37 -12.85 7.83
C LEU A 141 4.75 -14.21 7.28
N LYS A 142 4.52 -15.27 8.06
CA LYS A 142 4.64 -16.64 7.57
C LYS A 142 3.46 -16.98 6.67
N ALA A 143 3.63 -17.89 5.72
CA ALA A 143 2.55 -18.33 4.83
C ALA A 143 1.30 -18.83 5.59
N THR A 144 1.49 -19.44 6.77
CA THR A 144 0.38 -19.90 7.63
C THR A 144 -0.43 -18.76 8.26
N GLN A 145 0.12 -17.55 8.32
CA GLN A 145 -0.55 -16.35 8.86
C GLN A 145 -1.29 -15.56 7.77
N ILE A 146 -1.14 -15.95 6.50
CA ILE A 146 -1.81 -15.32 5.37
C ILE A 146 -3.01 -16.20 5.01
N ASN A 147 -4.21 -15.73 5.37
CA ASN A 147 -5.45 -16.34 4.93
C ASN A 147 -6.13 -15.41 3.92
N ALA A 148 -6.60 -15.98 2.82
CA ALA A 148 -7.33 -15.25 1.80
C ALA A 148 -8.61 -16.00 1.48
N GLU A 149 -9.74 -15.33 1.65
CA GLU A 149 -11.03 -15.88 1.31
C GLU A 149 -11.29 -15.77 -0.20
N PHE A 150 -12.07 -16.71 -0.70
CA PHE A 150 -12.52 -16.65 -2.09
C PHE A 150 -13.42 -15.43 -2.29
N GLY A 151 -13.06 -14.56 -3.23
CA GLY A 151 -13.76 -13.29 -3.44
C GLY A 151 -13.22 -12.12 -2.62
N ALA A 152 -12.08 -12.28 -1.94
CA ALA A 152 -11.42 -11.15 -1.29
C ALA A 152 -11.16 -10.01 -2.28
N ALA A 153 -11.53 -8.78 -1.92
CA ALA A 153 -11.50 -7.62 -2.82
C ALA A 153 -10.11 -7.27 -3.39
N TRP A 154 -9.05 -7.69 -2.69
CA TRP A 154 -7.67 -7.47 -3.11
C TRP A 154 -7.12 -8.57 -4.03
N ILE A 155 -7.85 -9.67 -4.25
CA ILE A 155 -7.51 -10.71 -5.21
C ILE A 155 -8.24 -10.40 -6.52
N PRO A 156 -7.53 -10.01 -7.59
CA PRO A 156 -8.17 -9.79 -8.88
C PRO A 156 -8.85 -11.05 -9.39
N MET A 157 -10.08 -10.91 -9.88
CA MET A 157 -10.88 -12.03 -10.39
C MET A 157 -10.19 -12.77 -11.53
N SER A 158 -9.32 -12.12 -12.29
CA SER A 158 -8.54 -12.74 -13.38
C SER A 158 -7.61 -13.88 -12.92
N TYR A 159 -7.19 -13.90 -11.66
CA TYR A 159 -6.40 -15.00 -11.11
C TYR A 159 -7.24 -16.25 -10.81
N VAL A 160 -8.55 -16.08 -10.65
CA VAL A 160 -9.47 -17.12 -10.19
C VAL A 160 -10.37 -17.60 -11.33
N LEU A 161 -10.82 -16.67 -12.18
CA LEU A 161 -11.73 -16.88 -13.29
C LEU A 161 -11.03 -16.67 -14.63
N HIS A 162 -11.25 -17.61 -15.53
CA HIS A 162 -10.76 -17.58 -16.90
C HIS A 162 -11.94 -17.69 -17.87
N HIS A 163 -12.14 -16.64 -18.67
CA HIS A 163 -13.13 -16.61 -19.74
C HIS A 163 -12.57 -17.25 -21.00
N ASN A 164 -13.33 -18.14 -21.62
CA ASN A 164 -13.02 -18.68 -22.94
C ASN A 164 -13.80 -17.90 -24.02
N ASP A 165 -13.09 -17.05 -24.77
CA ASP A 165 -13.71 -16.19 -25.78
C ASP A 165 -14.38 -16.97 -26.94
N LYS A 166 -13.98 -18.23 -27.17
CA LYS A 166 -14.53 -19.06 -28.25
C LYS A 166 -15.84 -19.75 -27.86
N THR A 167 -15.97 -20.16 -26.61
CA THR A 167 -17.16 -20.89 -26.12
C THR A 167 -18.09 -20.02 -25.28
N GLY A 168 -17.65 -18.81 -24.87
CA GLY A 168 -18.37 -17.95 -23.93
C GLY A 168 -18.42 -18.50 -22.50
N GLU A 169 -17.64 -19.56 -22.21
CA GLU A 169 -17.67 -20.25 -20.94
C GLU A 169 -16.69 -19.63 -19.93
N TRP A 170 -17.14 -19.50 -18.69
CA TRP A 170 -16.28 -19.14 -17.55
C TRP A 170 -15.78 -20.39 -16.84
N THR A 171 -14.46 -20.49 -16.71
CA THR A 171 -13.79 -21.60 -16.02
C THR A 171 -13.04 -21.10 -14.79
N PHE A 172 -13.10 -21.87 -13.70
CA PHE A 172 -12.29 -21.59 -12.52
C PHE A 172 -10.95 -22.30 -12.65
N LYS A 173 -9.85 -21.55 -12.58
CA LYS A 173 -8.51 -22.13 -12.51
C LYS A 173 -8.11 -22.22 -11.05
N ILE A 174 -8.32 -23.39 -10.46
CA ILE A 174 -7.77 -23.71 -9.16
C ILE A 174 -6.44 -24.39 -9.41
N ASN A 175 -5.34 -23.71 -9.09
CA ASN A 175 -4.03 -24.36 -9.05
C ASN A 175 -4.10 -25.50 -8.04
N ASP A 176 -3.51 -26.65 -8.38
CA ASP A 176 -3.66 -27.92 -7.65
C ASP A 176 -2.96 -27.93 -6.27
N VAL A 177 -2.65 -26.76 -5.71
CA VAL A 177 -2.15 -26.55 -4.34
C VAL A 177 -3.32 -26.69 -3.37
N ILE A 178 -3.87 -27.89 -3.32
CA ILE A 178 -4.96 -28.28 -2.44
C ILE A 178 -4.34 -28.90 -1.20
N SER A 179 -4.74 -28.43 -0.02
CA SER A 179 -4.24 -28.97 1.24
C SER A 179 -4.42 -30.50 1.30
N ASN A 180 -3.45 -31.22 1.87
CA ASN A 180 -3.55 -32.68 2.03
C ASN A 180 -4.82 -33.09 2.80
N LYS A 181 -5.25 -32.29 3.78
CA LYS A 181 -6.50 -32.49 4.51
C LYS A 181 -7.72 -32.48 3.58
N ALA A 182 -7.81 -31.50 2.67
CA ALA A 182 -8.91 -31.43 1.70
C ALA A 182 -8.86 -32.59 0.70
N ARG A 183 -7.67 -32.99 0.25
CA ARG A 183 -7.49 -34.17 -0.61
C ARG A 183 -8.00 -35.44 0.07
N THR A 184 -7.62 -35.69 1.32
CA THR A 184 -8.03 -36.90 2.05
C THR A 184 -9.54 -36.94 2.32
N ASN A 185 -10.16 -35.81 2.66
CA ASN A 185 -11.57 -35.79 3.05
C ASN A 185 -12.54 -35.83 1.85
N TYR A 186 -12.17 -35.14 0.75
CA TYR A 186 -13.08 -34.88 -0.37
C TYR A 186 -12.66 -35.54 -1.68
N ALA A 187 -11.36 -35.71 -1.96
CA ALA A 187 -10.93 -36.33 -3.22
C ALA A 187 -11.22 -37.82 -3.27
N THR A 188 -11.25 -38.36 -4.48
CA THR A 188 -11.18 -39.80 -4.72
C THR A 188 -10.21 -40.06 -5.87
N ASN A 189 -9.81 -41.32 -6.08
CA ASN A 189 -8.99 -41.71 -7.24
C ASN A 189 -9.63 -41.33 -8.60
N ARG A 190 -10.92 -40.97 -8.63
CA ARG A 190 -11.68 -40.69 -9.86
C ARG A 190 -12.14 -39.24 -10.00
N ILE A 191 -12.05 -38.43 -8.95
CA ILE A 191 -12.38 -37.01 -9.00
C ILE A 191 -11.51 -36.23 -8.01
N SER A 192 -10.83 -35.19 -8.51
CA SER A 192 -10.01 -34.29 -7.71
C SER A 192 -10.86 -33.25 -6.97
N VAL A 193 -10.31 -32.68 -5.89
CA VAL A 193 -10.99 -31.59 -5.16
C VAL A 193 -11.17 -30.36 -6.03
N ALA A 194 -10.19 -30.01 -6.89
CA ALA A 194 -10.33 -28.91 -7.84
C ALA A 194 -11.56 -29.09 -8.74
N LYS A 195 -11.77 -30.32 -9.24
CA LYS A 195 -12.94 -30.63 -10.08
C LYS A 195 -14.24 -30.55 -9.29
N LEU A 196 -14.25 -30.99 -8.03
CA LEU A 196 -15.42 -30.85 -7.14
C LEU A 196 -15.80 -29.38 -6.92
N ILE A 197 -14.81 -28.51 -6.66
CA ILE A 197 -15.03 -27.07 -6.48
C ILE A 197 -15.52 -26.43 -7.79
N GLU A 198 -14.95 -26.79 -8.94
CA GLU A 198 -15.42 -26.32 -10.25
C GLU A 198 -16.90 -26.67 -10.47
N HIS A 199 -17.30 -27.91 -10.19
CA HIS A 199 -18.69 -28.34 -10.31
C HIS A 199 -19.61 -27.58 -9.34
N ALA A 200 -19.18 -27.37 -8.10
CA ALA A 200 -19.93 -26.63 -7.09
C ALA A 200 -20.14 -25.16 -7.51
N LEU A 201 -19.09 -24.48 -7.96
CA LEU A 201 -19.15 -23.09 -8.42
C LEU A 201 -20.02 -22.92 -9.67
N GLN A 202 -19.93 -23.86 -10.62
CA GLN A 202 -20.71 -23.84 -11.85
C GLN A 202 -22.14 -24.39 -11.68
N ARG A 203 -22.53 -24.80 -10.46
CA ARG A 203 -23.79 -25.50 -10.17
C ARG A 203 -24.05 -26.70 -11.09
N LYS A 204 -22.98 -27.37 -11.55
CA LYS A 204 -23.06 -28.57 -12.39
C LYS A 204 -23.22 -29.79 -11.50
N PRO A 205 -24.08 -30.76 -11.86
CA PRO A 205 -24.19 -32.00 -11.11
C PRO A 205 -22.85 -32.75 -11.12
N ILE A 206 -22.48 -33.31 -9.97
CA ILE A 206 -21.25 -34.12 -9.85
C ILE A 206 -21.52 -35.47 -10.52
N LYS A 207 -20.65 -35.86 -11.46
CA LYS A 207 -20.74 -37.14 -12.15
C LYS A 207 -19.43 -37.90 -11.97
N ILE A 208 -19.52 -39.13 -11.46
CA ILE A 208 -18.37 -40.01 -11.26
C ILE A 208 -18.60 -41.24 -12.12
N TYR A 209 -17.70 -41.48 -13.08
CA TYR A 209 -17.78 -42.61 -13.98
C TYR A 209 -16.81 -43.72 -13.56
N ASN A 210 -17.21 -44.97 -13.77
CA ASN A 210 -16.32 -46.12 -13.82
C ASN A 210 -16.02 -46.40 -15.29
N THR A 211 -14.75 -46.31 -15.68
CA THR A 211 -14.32 -46.66 -17.04
C THR A 211 -13.73 -48.06 -16.99
N TYR A 212 -14.25 -48.96 -17.82
CA TYR A 212 -13.68 -50.30 -18.02
C TYR A 212 -13.86 -50.73 -19.48
N MET A 213 -13.01 -51.64 -19.93
CA MET A 213 -13.08 -52.20 -21.28
C MET A 213 -14.08 -53.35 -21.28
N LYS A 214 -15.03 -53.32 -22.22
CA LYS A 214 -15.93 -54.43 -22.49
C LYS A 214 -16.01 -54.60 -24.00
N ASP A 215 -15.64 -55.79 -24.49
CA ASP A 215 -15.69 -56.15 -25.92
C ASP A 215 -14.94 -55.13 -26.83
N ASP A 216 -13.67 -54.84 -26.50
CA ASP A 216 -12.80 -53.85 -27.16
C ASP A 216 -13.34 -52.41 -27.26
N LYS A 217 -14.36 -52.07 -26.46
CA LYS A 217 -14.93 -50.72 -26.36
C LYS A 217 -14.81 -50.17 -24.94
N GLU A 218 -14.47 -48.88 -24.85
CA GLU A 218 -14.46 -48.14 -23.58
C GLU A 218 -15.91 -47.87 -23.15
N VAL A 219 -16.34 -48.51 -22.06
CA VAL A 219 -17.66 -48.28 -21.48
C VAL A 219 -17.52 -47.42 -20.22
N ARG A 220 -18.32 -46.35 -20.13
CA ARG A 220 -18.37 -45.44 -18.99
C ARG A 220 -19.70 -45.60 -18.25
N GLU A 221 -19.64 -46.12 -17.03
CA GLU A 221 -20.81 -46.34 -16.20
C GLU A 221 -20.90 -45.30 -15.07
N LEU A 222 -22.04 -44.60 -14.96
CA LEU A 222 -22.24 -43.57 -13.93
C LEU A 222 -22.47 -44.20 -12.55
N MET A 223 -21.61 -43.87 -11.59
CA MET A 223 -21.75 -44.33 -10.21
C MET A 223 -22.66 -43.40 -9.39
N GLN A 224 -23.98 -43.58 -9.54
CA GLN A 224 -24.99 -42.74 -8.89
C GLN A 224 -24.79 -42.60 -7.36
N LYS A 225 -24.56 -43.72 -6.64
CA LYS A 225 -24.34 -43.72 -5.18
C LYS A 225 -23.13 -42.88 -4.76
N LYS A 226 -22.01 -42.97 -5.50
CA LYS A 226 -20.79 -42.21 -5.18
C LYS A 226 -20.93 -40.73 -5.54
N ALA A 227 -21.59 -40.42 -6.65
CA ALA A 227 -21.89 -39.05 -7.05
C ALA A 227 -22.80 -38.35 -6.01
N LEU A 228 -23.82 -39.06 -5.51
CA LEU A 228 -24.71 -38.56 -4.46
C LEU A 228 -23.97 -38.28 -3.16
N LEU A 229 -23.12 -39.22 -2.70
CA LEU A 229 -22.32 -39.05 -1.49
C LEU A 229 -21.40 -37.82 -1.57
N GLN A 230 -20.76 -37.58 -2.73
CA GLN A 230 -19.93 -36.40 -2.88
C GLN A 230 -20.73 -35.10 -2.90
N THR A 231 -21.92 -35.13 -3.48
CA THR A 231 -22.82 -33.98 -3.44
C THR A 231 -23.24 -33.65 -2.00
N GLN A 232 -23.53 -34.67 -1.19
CA GLN A 232 -23.83 -34.49 0.24
C GLN A 232 -22.64 -33.92 1.02
N LYS A 233 -21.42 -34.40 0.75
CA LYS A 233 -20.19 -33.89 1.40
C LYS A 233 -19.88 -32.43 1.08
N LEU A 234 -20.30 -31.91 -0.07
CA LEU A 234 -20.09 -30.52 -0.47
C LEU A 234 -21.12 -29.55 0.10
N ASN A 235 -22.31 -30.06 0.43
CA ASN A 235 -23.43 -29.26 0.93
C ASN A 235 -23.48 -29.17 2.46
N ASN A 236 -22.65 -29.94 3.17
CA ASN A 236 -22.47 -29.92 4.62
C ASN A 236 -21.18 -29.18 4.99
#